data_AF-A0A834IEI6-F1
#
_entry.id   AF-A0A834IEI6-F1
#
_cell.length_a   1.000
_cell.length_b   1.000
_cell.length_c   1.000
_cell.angle_alpha   90.00
_cell.angle_beta   90.00
_cell.angle_gamma   90.00
#
_symmetry.space_group_name_H-M   'P 1'
#
loop_
_entity.id
_entity.type
_entity.pdbx_description
1 polymer ?
#
loop_
_entity_poly.entity_id
_entity_poly.type
_entity_poly.pdbx_seq_one_letter_code
_entity_poly.pdbx_strand_id
1 'polypeptide(L)'
;MSEATNILKRYIDFLCIRETSAAQFLIPAINKLELVLNIPLTHESVFLTPFLETIHPDILLETPTILPSSPYILRLLKLSLLNLLKGQESELDFLAFPLCGNYLSAQASGTPSEQYWRFVHLALKNLQNIILTEPRLRILVQIEQQAEQFLSRAQLFSATQQDYADILTLCISQDSEISYQIRDQLGVNEELLTDNQLQVLSRQLYGPDLETIHTIVQLLNEQIQEISIKIEFAQYTNNAEEREQLYMRLIETCNLLDIINLNDAAQQLRSQAQHIKNNKNLNSTEHADQMVNSLIFATNSLQILERNYTPSKLKLKFNNIHITLHKVEEAQQVLEQEARNSLNTLMEHITQFTQNHDSALLQDIPQQLREISGALLFLESTSGYHMLQQAADVL
;
A
#
# COMPACT_ATOMS: atom_id res chain seq x y z
N MET A 1 0.88 11.70 -20.20
CA MET A 1 -0.09 10.61 -20.50
C MET A 1 0.35 9.30 -19.83
N SER A 2 1.45 8.67 -20.24
CA SER A 2 1.91 7.36 -19.69
C SER A 2 2.12 7.32 -18.16
N GLU A 3 2.66 8.38 -17.56
CA GLU A 3 2.91 8.44 -16.12
C GLU A 3 1.62 8.44 -15.28
N ALA A 4 0.63 9.24 -15.67
CA ALA A 4 -0.64 9.35 -14.94
C ALA A 4 -1.47 8.05 -15.04
N THR A 5 -1.46 7.40 -16.20
CA THR A 5 -2.13 6.09 -16.38
C THR A 5 -1.45 4.99 -15.56
N ASN A 6 -0.12 5.00 -15.46
CA ASN A 6 0.61 4.05 -14.63
C ASN A 6 0.35 4.27 -13.13
N ILE A 7 0.28 5.52 -12.67
CA ILE A 7 -0.06 5.84 -11.27
C ILE A 7 -1.49 5.37 -10.95
N LEU A 8 -2.44 5.54 -11.88
CA LEU A 8 -3.81 5.06 -11.69
C LEU A 8 -3.87 3.53 -11.62
N LYS A 9 -3.19 2.81 -12.52
CA LYS A 9 -3.10 1.33 -12.47
C LYS A 9 -2.57 0.88 -11.11
N ARG A 10 -1.43 1.45 -10.68
CA ARG A 10 -0.80 1.15 -9.38
C ARG A 10 -1.69 1.47 -8.19
N TYR A 11 -2.46 2.56 -8.26
CA TYR A 11 -3.39 2.92 -7.20
C TYR A 11 -4.57 1.94 -7.10
N ILE A 12 -5.09 1.46 -8.23
CA ILE A 12 -6.13 0.42 -8.24
C ILE A 12 -5.59 -0.88 -7.63
N ASP A 13 -4.38 -1.28 -8.01
CA ASP A 13 -3.73 -2.47 -7.43
C ASP A 13 -3.54 -2.29 -5.91
N PHE A 14 -3.08 -1.10 -5.47
CA PHE A 14 -2.95 -0.75 -4.06
C PHE A 14 -4.28 -0.85 -3.30
N LEU A 15 -5.36 -0.30 -3.84
CA LEU A 15 -6.70 -0.39 -3.25
C LEU A 15 -7.15 -1.85 -3.09
N CYS A 16 -6.91 -2.67 -4.12
CA CYS A 16 -7.24 -4.09 -4.10
C CYS A 16 -6.43 -4.88 -3.06
N ILE A 17 -5.19 -4.46 -2.78
CA ILE A 17 -4.30 -5.11 -1.81
C ILE A 17 -4.66 -4.72 -0.37
N ARG A 18 -4.81 -3.41 -0.09
CA ARG A 18 -4.90 -2.91 1.28
C ARG A 18 -6.31 -2.61 1.77
N GLU A 19 -7.28 -2.48 0.87
CA GLU A 19 -8.65 -2.01 1.17
C GLU A 19 -8.69 -0.65 1.88
N THR A 20 -7.60 0.13 1.86
CA THR A 20 -7.53 1.47 2.44
C THR A 20 -7.63 2.53 1.35
N SER A 21 -8.59 3.45 1.49
CA SER A 21 -8.74 4.58 0.58
C SER A 21 -7.67 5.64 0.86
N ALA A 22 -6.72 5.82 -0.05
CA ALA A 22 -5.67 6.83 0.05
C ALA A 22 -5.71 7.80 -1.14
N ALA A 23 -6.87 8.43 -1.36
CA ALA A 23 -7.13 9.27 -2.53
C ALA A 23 -6.16 10.47 -2.68
N GLN A 24 -5.50 10.86 -1.60
CA GLN A 24 -4.47 11.91 -1.57
C GLN A 24 -3.30 11.62 -2.54
N PHE A 25 -2.95 10.36 -2.81
CA PHE A 25 -1.89 10.01 -3.76
C PHE A 25 -2.22 10.37 -5.21
N LEU A 26 -3.49 10.54 -5.55
CA LEU A 26 -3.91 10.88 -6.90
C LEU A 26 -3.80 12.38 -7.19
N ILE A 27 -3.79 13.25 -6.16
CA ILE A 27 -3.81 14.70 -6.32
C ILE A 27 -2.66 15.23 -7.20
N PRO A 28 -1.39 14.80 -7.05
CA PRO A 28 -0.32 15.25 -7.94
C PRO A 28 -0.53 14.82 -9.41
N ALA A 29 -1.05 13.61 -9.64
CA ALA A 29 -1.31 13.11 -10.98
C ALA A 29 -2.49 13.84 -11.64
N ILE A 30 -3.55 14.14 -10.86
CA ILE A 30 -4.71 14.93 -11.29
C ILE A 30 -4.27 16.35 -11.64
N ASN A 31 -3.50 17.01 -10.77
CA ASN A 31 -2.98 18.35 -11.02
C ASN A 31 -2.14 18.44 -12.32
N LYS A 32 -1.31 17.42 -12.61
CA LYS A 32 -0.59 17.34 -13.89
C LYS A 32 -1.55 17.26 -15.09
N LEU A 33 -2.67 16.55 -14.98
CA LEU A 33 -3.69 16.46 -16.02
C LEU A 33 -4.49 17.76 -16.17
N GLU A 34 -4.87 18.39 -15.06
CA GLU A 34 -5.59 19.66 -15.02
C GLU A 34 -4.76 20.79 -15.65
N LEU A 35 -3.45 20.81 -15.42
CA LEU A 35 -2.52 21.73 -16.06
C LEU A 35 -2.54 21.58 -17.59
N VAL A 36 -2.50 20.34 -18.10
CA VAL A 36 -2.58 20.07 -19.54
C VAL A 36 -3.94 20.48 -20.12
N LEU A 37 -5.01 20.33 -19.34
CA LEU A 37 -6.37 20.68 -19.73
C LEU A 37 -6.73 22.16 -19.50
N ASN A 38 -5.83 22.96 -18.92
CA ASN A 38 -6.08 24.35 -18.49
C ASN A 38 -7.30 24.50 -17.55
N ILE A 39 -7.50 23.54 -16.66
CA ILE A 39 -8.56 23.53 -15.63
C ILE A 39 -7.95 24.00 -14.29
N PRO A 40 -8.71 24.67 -13.39
CA PRO A 40 -8.22 24.99 -12.05
C PRO A 40 -7.68 23.76 -11.33
N LEU A 41 -6.55 23.96 -10.66
CA LEU A 41 -5.80 22.91 -9.98
C LEU A 41 -6.53 22.47 -8.71
N THR A 42 -6.59 21.16 -8.50
CA THR A 42 -7.21 20.56 -7.32
C THR A 42 -6.33 20.74 -6.08
N HIS A 43 -6.98 21.15 -5.00
CA HIS A 43 -6.40 21.31 -3.67
C HIS A 43 -6.52 20.01 -2.87
N GLU A 44 -5.62 19.77 -1.92
CA GLU A 44 -5.74 18.62 -1.00
C GLU A 44 -6.95 18.79 -0.06
N SER A 45 -7.40 20.02 0.16
CA SER A 45 -8.58 20.35 0.97
C SER A 45 -9.91 19.86 0.42
N VAL A 46 -9.97 19.40 -0.83
CA VAL A 46 -11.20 18.86 -1.44
C VAL A 46 -11.83 17.75 -0.59
N PHE A 47 -11.00 16.96 0.10
CA PHE A 47 -11.47 15.89 0.99
C PHE A 47 -12.08 16.41 2.30
N LEU A 48 -11.73 17.63 2.73
CA LEU A 48 -12.24 18.26 3.96
C LEU A 48 -13.45 19.15 3.73
N THR A 49 -13.62 19.71 2.52
CA THR A 49 -14.72 20.60 2.17
C THR A 49 -16.10 20.09 2.62
N PRO A 50 -16.52 18.83 2.37
CA PRO A 50 -17.85 18.37 2.78
C PRO A 50 -18.03 18.28 4.31
N PHE A 51 -16.96 17.99 5.05
CA PHE A 51 -17.01 17.93 6.52
C PHE A 51 -17.09 19.33 7.13
N LEU A 52 -16.38 20.29 6.55
CA LEU A 52 -16.35 21.68 7.01
C LEU A 52 -17.63 22.47 6.71
N GLU A 53 -18.46 22.00 5.80
CA GLU A 53 -19.83 22.52 5.62
C GLU A 53 -20.75 22.16 6.79
N THR A 54 -20.41 21.09 7.55
CA THR A 54 -21.26 20.54 8.61
C THR A 54 -20.73 20.86 10.01
N ILE A 55 -19.40 20.87 10.19
CA ILE A 55 -18.74 21.04 11.49
C ILE A 55 -17.59 22.04 11.36
N HIS A 56 -17.63 23.09 12.19
CA HIS A 56 -16.47 23.97 12.38
C HIS A 56 -15.73 23.54 13.66
N PRO A 57 -14.44 23.18 13.57
CA PRO A 57 -13.67 22.74 14.73
C PRO A 57 -13.45 23.94 15.66
N ASP A 58 -14.01 23.87 16.87
CA ASP A 58 -13.82 24.88 17.92
C ASP A 58 -12.83 24.31 18.94
N ILE A 59 -11.55 24.60 18.70
CA ILE A 59 -10.43 24.07 19.49
C ILE A 59 -9.78 25.21 20.25
N LEU A 60 -9.53 24.96 21.54
CA LEU A 60 -8.75 25.86 22.38
C LEU A 60 -7.27 25.76 21.99
N LEU A 61 -6.88 26.55 21.00
CA LEU A 61 -5.49 26.68 20.58
C LEU A 61 -4.70 27.49 21.62
N GLU A 62 -3.38 27.31 21.68
CA GLU A 62 -2.49 28.08 22.56
C GLU A 62 -2.65 29.59 22.30
N THR A 63 -2.57 30.42 23.34
CA THR A 63 -2.56 31.88 23.18
C THR A 63 -1.18 32.33 22.67
N PRO A 64 -1.12 33.15 21.62
CA PRO A 64 0.14 33.58 21.04
C PRO A 64 0.95 34.40 22.05
N THR A 65 2.28 34.28 22.01
CA THR A 65 3.14 35.13 22.84
C THR A 65 3.29 36.50 22.20
N ILE A 66 3.16 37.55 23.01
CA ILE A 66 3.21 38.94 22.55
C ILE A 66 4.66 39.26 22.14
N LEU A 67 4.89 39.36 20.83
CA LEU A 67 6.18 39.71 20.24
C LEU A 67 6.22 41.20 19.85
N PRO A 68 7.41 41.84 19.87
CA PRO A 68 7.55 43.22 19.41
C PRO A 68 7.24 43.37 17.91
N SER A 69 6.44 44.37 17.56
CA SER A 69 6.06 44.66 16.18
C SER A 69 7.27 45.00 15.31
N SER A 70 7.54 44.18 14.30
CA SER A 70 8.63 44.39 13.34
C SER A 70 8.08 44.42 11.91
N PRO A 71 8.45 45.44 11.09
CA PRO A 71 8.02 45.52 9.70
C PRO A 71 8.68 44.45 8.80
N TYR A 72 9.69 43.74 9.29
CA TYR A 72 10.47 42.77 8.51
C TYR A 72 9.88 41.35 8.51
N ILE A 73 8.77 41.11 9.20
CA ILE A 73 8.23 39.76 9.41
C ILE A 73 7.72 39.15 8.10
N LEU A 74 7.06 39.93 7.24
CA LEU A 74 6.71 39.49 5.89
C LEU A 74 7.93 39.20 5.04
N ARG A 75 8.98 40.03 5.16
CA ARG A 75 10.22 39.82 4.40
C ARG A 75 10.92 38.54 4.84
N LEU A 76 10.88 38.25 6.13
CA LEU A 76 11.42 37.02 6.72
C LEU A 76 10.63 35.79 6.24
N LEU A 77 9.29 35.85 6.24
CA LEU A 77 8.43 34.79 5.68
C LEU A 77 8.68 34.57 4.18
N LYS A 78 8.77 35.65 3.38
CA LYS A 78 9.06 35.57 1.94
C LYS A 78 10.43 34.93 1.67
N LEU A 79 11.44 35.26 2.47
CA LEU A 79 12.80 34.77 2.29
C LEU A 79 12.91 33.30 2.69
N SER A 80 12.36 32.91 3.84
CA SER A 80 12.34 31.51 4.29
C SER A 80 11.54 30.62 3.34
N LEU A 81 10.41 31.11 2.82
CA LEU A 81 9.60 30.38 1.85
C LEU A 81 10.31 30.26 0.48
N LEU A 82 11.02 31.30 0.04
CA LEU A 82 11.82 31.24 -1.19
C LEU A 82 12.98 30.24 -1.08
N ASN A 83 13.65 30.16 0.07
CA ASN A 83 14.70 29.17 0.29
C ASN A 83 14.12 27.75 0.26
N LEU A 84 12.95 27.55 0.88
CA LEU A 84 12.23 26.28 0.89
C LEU A 84 11.78 25.85 -0.53
N LEU A 85 11.27 26.78 -1.35
CA LEU A 85 10.92 26.49 -2.75
C LEU A 85 12.14 26.16 -3.63
N LYS A 86 13.33 26.66 -3.27
CA LYS A 86 14.58 26.39 -3.99
C LYS A 86 15.31 25.15 -3.50
N GLY A 87 14.85 24.50 -2.43
CA GLY A 87 15.58 23.39 -1.79
C GLY A 87 16.91 23.83 -1.17
N GLN A 88 16.99 25.08 -0.67
CA GLN A 88 18.17 25.67 -0.01
C GLN A 88 17.84 26.06 1.43
N GLU A 89 16.98 25.29 2.08
CA GLU A 89 16.51 25.55 3.44
C GLU A 89 17.65 25.46 4.48
N SER A 90 17.68 26.43 5.38
CA SER A 90 18.53 26.42 6.57
C SER A 90 17.71 26.13 7.84
N GLU A 91 18.34 25.64 8.90
CA GLU A 91 17.70 25.51 10.23
C GLU A 91 17.09 26.84 10.71
N LEU A 92 17.70 27.97 10.33
CA LEU A 92 17.19 29.30 10.62
C LEU A 92 15.87 29.61 9.91
N ASP A 93 15.66 29.08 8.70
CA ASP A 93 14.42 29.25 7.95
C ASP A 93 13.26 28.50 8.63
N PHE A 94 13.55 27.34 9.22
CA PHE A 94 12.55 26.59 9.99
C PHE A 94 12.21 27.23 11.33
N LEU A 95 13.16 27.91 11.97
CA LEU A 95 12.89 28.71 13.18
C LEU A 95 12.13 30.01 12.85
N ALA A 96 12.27 30.53 11.63
CA ALA A 96 11.57 31.71 11.15
C ALA A 96 10.05 31.51 11.02
N PHE A 97 9.60 30.35 10.51
CA PHE A 97 8.17 30.05 10.33
C PHE A 97 7.30 30.13 11.61
N PRO A 98 7.65 29.49 12.74
CA PRO A 98 6.86 29.59 13.97
C PRO A 98 6.80 31.02 14.50
N LEU A 99 7.89 31.80 14.36
CA LEU A 99 7.93 33.20 14.77
C LEU A 99 6.98 34.06 13.95
N CYS A 100 6.96 33.88 12.62
CA CYS A 100 6.01 34.55 11.73
C CYS A 100 4.56 34.18 12.05
N GLY A 101 4.27 32.89 12.25
CA GLY A 101 2.92 32.42 12.59
C GLY A 101 2.44 32.97 13.93
N ASN A 102 3.32 33.02 14.94
CA ASN A 102 2.99 33.56 16.26
C ASN A 102 2.71 35.07 16.18
N TYR A 103 3.48 35.80 15.37
CA TYR A 103 3.22 37.21 15.14
C TYR A 103 1.87 37.47 14.46
N LEU A 104 1.53 36.72 13.42
CA LEU A 104 0.26 36.88 12.69
C LEU A 104 -0.94 36.55 13.59
N SER A 105 -0.86 35.49 14.40
CA SER A 105 -1.90 35.15 15.37
C SER A 105 -2.03 36.17 16.50
N ALA A 106 -0.93 36.75 16.99
CA ALA A 106 -0.97 37.84 17.96
C ALA A 106 -1.66 39.09 17.40
N GLN A 107 -1.42 39.44 16.13
CA GLN A 107 -2.07 40.58 15.48
C GLN A 107 -3.54 40.33 15.10
N ALA A 108 -3.92 39.06 14.91
CA ALA A 108 -5.30 38.67 14.64
C ALA A 108 -6.17 38.55 15.89
N SER A 109 -5.61 38.74 17.09
CA SER A 109 -6.38 38.68 18.34
C SER A 109 -7.47 39.77 18.34
N GLY A 110 -8.74 39.35 18.37
CA GLY A 110 -9.89 40.26 18.30
C GLY A 110 -10.40 40.59 16.88
N THR A 111 -9.88 39.94 15.83
CA THR A 111 -10.46 39.99 14.47
C THR A 111 -11.30 38.73 14.19
N PRO A 112 -12.25 38.75 13.23
CA PRO A 112 -13.00 37.56 12.84
C PRO A 112 -12.12 36.44 12.23
N SER A 113 -10.87 36.75 11.88
CA SER A 113 -9.88 35.81 11.33
C SER A 113 -8.93 35.22 12.38
N GLU A 114 -9.19 35.41 13.68
CA GLU A 114 -8.33 34.93 14.76
C GLU A 114 -8.07 33.41 14.68
N GLN A 115 -9.13 32.61 14.56
CA GLN A 115 -9.02 31.14 14.51
C GLN A 115 -8.15 30.69 13.33
N TYR A 116 -8.35 31.30 12.15
CA TYR A 116 -7.55 31.03 10.95
C TYR A 116 -6.05 31.20 11.19
N TRP A 117 -5.64 32.35 11.73
CA TRP A 117 -4.22 32.63 11.98
C TRP A 117 -3.61 31.77 13.09
N ARG A 118 -4.42 31.28 14.04
CA ARG A 118 -3.97 30.32 15.05
C ARG A 118 -3.72 28.93 14.44
N PHE A 119 -4.55 28.48 13.50
CA PHE A 119 -4.25 27.27 12.73
C PHE A 119 -3.02 27.44 11.83
N VAL A 120 -2.84 28.61 11.20
CA VAL A 120 -1.62 28.94 10.45
C VAL A 120 -0.38 28.83 11.35
N HIS A 121 -0.45 29.36 12.58
CA HIS A 121 0.67 29.23 13.51
C HIS A 121 0.99 27.76 13.82
N LEU A 122 -0.03 26.93 14.08
CA LEU A 122 0.15 25.50 14.34
C LEU A 122 0.76 24.78 13.12
N ALA A 123 0.26 25.08 11.92
CA ALA A 123 0.79 24.54 10.67
C ALA A 123 2.28 24.88 10.49
N LEU A 124 2.65 26.14 10.71
CA LEU A 124 4.02 26.64 10.59
C LEU A 124 4.96 26.15 11.70
N LYS A 125 4.46 25.92 12.92
CA LYS A 125 5.25 25.44 14.06
C LYS A 125 5.83 24.05 13.82
N ASN A 126 5.06 23.17 13.18
CA ASN A 126 5.44 21.78 12.94
C ASN A 126 5.83 21.50 11.48
N LEU A 127 6.16 22.54 10.70
CA LEU A 127 6.41 22.44 9.27
C LEU A 127 7.55 21.47 8.92
N GLN A 128 8.56 21.34 9.79
CA GLN A 128 9.66 20.37 9.63
C GLN A 128 9.19 18.91 9.55
N ASN A 129 8.06 18.58 10.18
CA ASN A 129 7.56 17.21 10.27
C ASN A 129 6.54 16.88 9.16
N ILE A 130 6.29 17.81 8.24
CA ILE A 130 5.31 17.67 7.16
C ILE A 130 6.01 17.26 5.86
N ILE A 131 5.42 16.33 5.13
CA ILE A 131 5.86 16.00 3.77
C ILE A 131 5.39 17.11 2.83
N LEU A 132 6.34 17.84 2.23
CA LEU A 132 6.05 18.97 1.35
C LEU A 132 5.77 18.49 -0.08
N THR A 133 4.48 18.34 -0.41
CA THR A 133 4.00 18.08 -1.77
C THR A 133 3.80 19.40 -2.52
N GLU A 134 3.80 19.37 -3.86
CA GLU A 134 3.54 20.56 -4.69
C GLU A 134 2.22 21.29 -4.34
N PRO A 135 1.08 20.60 -4.11
CA PRO A 135 -0.14 21.25 -3.62
C PRO A 135 0.04 21.97 -2.28
N ARG A 136 0.76 21.37 -1.32
CA ARG A 136 1.01 21.98 0.00
C ARG A 136 1.92 23.20 -0.09
N LEU A 137 2.91 23.18 -0.98
CA LEU A 137 3.74 24.36 -1.26
C LEU A 137 2.91 25.52 -1.81
N ARG A 138 1.88 25.25 -2.64
CA ARG A 138 0.95 26.29 -3.11
C ARG A 138 0.14 26.89 -1.96
N ILE A 139 -0.31 26.07 -1.01
CA ILE A 139 -0.99 26.56 0.21
C ILE A 139 -0.06 27.51 0.99
N LEU A 140 1.22 27.15 1.16
CA LEU A 140 2.18 28.04 1.83
C LEU A 140 2.37 29.38 1.09
N VAL A 141 2.41 29.36 -0.24
CA VAL A 141 2.45 30.59 -1.06
C VAL A 141 1.16 31.41 -0.89
N GLN A 142 -0.01 30.76 -0.79
CA GLN A 142 -1.28 31.45 -0.56
C GLN A 142 -1.33 32.10 0.84
N ILE A 143 -0.83 31.42 1.87
CA ILE A 143 -0.70 31.97 3.23
C ILE A 143 0.16 33.23 3.22
N GLU A 144 1.25 33.24 2.45
CA GLU A 144 2.12 34.41 2.29
C GLU A 144 1.35 35.60 1.68
N GLN A 145 0.62 35.37 0.58
CA GLN A 145 -0.19 36.41 -0.06
C GLN A 145 -1.30 36.94 0.86
N GLN A 146 -1.95 36.06 1.62
CA GLN A 146 -2.96 36.44 2.60
C GLN A 146 -2.38 37.18 3.79
N ALA A 147 -1.15 36.86 4.21
CA ALA A 147 -0.45 37.59 5.26
C ALA A 147 -0.15 39.03 4.81
N GLU A 148 0.22 39.23 3.54
CA GLU A 148 0.38 40.56 2.95
C GLU A 148 -0.95 41.34 2.95
N GLN A 149 -2.05 40.70 2.54
CA GLN A 149 -3.38 41.32 2.56
C GLN A 149 -3.85 41.65 3.99
N PHE A 150 -3.67 40.74 4.94
CA PHE A 150 -4.04 40.91 6.34
C PHE A 150 -3.27 42.06 7.00
N LEU A 151 -1.96 42.15 6.78
CA LEU A 151 -1.15 43.24 7.34
C LEU A 151 -1.49 44.60 6.72
N SER A 152 -2.00 44.62 5.49
CA SER A 152 -2.51 45.86 4.87
C SER A 152 -3.88 46.29 5.42
N ARG A 153 -4.76 45.33 5.79
CA ARG A 153 -6.15 45.57 6.20
C ARG A 153 -6.66 44.52 7.20
N ALA A 154 -6.13 44.53 8.42
CA ALA A 154 -6.39 43.47 9.42
C ALA A 154 -7.87 43.30 9.80
N GLN A 155 -8.66 44.39 9.84
CA GLN A 155 -10.06 44.36 10.28
C GLN A 155 -11.06 43.89 9.20
N LEU A 156 -10.68 43.91 7.93
CA LEU A 156 -11.55 43.56 6.80
C LEU A 156 -11.24 42.17 6.24
N PHE A 157 -10.19 41.52 6.73
CA PHE A 157 -9.76 40.23 6.23
C PHE A 157 -10.59 39.10 6.84
N SER A 158 -11.32 38.39 5.98
CA SER A 158 -11.99 37.12 6.28
C SER A 158 -11.44 36.05 5.34
N ALA A 159 -10.96 34.95 5.91
CA ALA A 159 -10.50 33.80 5.12
C ALA A 159 -11.70 33.10 4.46
N THR A 160 -11.48 32.56 3.26
CA THR A 160 -12.49 31.74 2.56
C THR A 160 -12.58 30.37 3.22
N GLN A 161 -13.72 29.69 3.11
CA GLN A 161 -13.87 28.31 3.60
C GLN A 161 -12.83 27.34 3.00
N GLN A 162 -12.44 27.55 1.74
CA GLN A 162 -11.37 26.79 1.08
C GLN A 162 -10.00 27.04 1.72
N ASP A 163 -9.67 28.29 2.05
CA ASP A 163 -8.41 28.64 2.72
C ASP A 163 -8.33 27.98 4.10
N TYR A 164 -9.45 27.97 4.82
CA TYR A 164 -9.55 27.30 6.12
C TYR A 164 -9.35 25.78 5.98
N ALA A 165 -9.95 25.16 4.95
CA ALA A 165 -9.80 23.74 4.66
C ALA A 165 -8.35 23.36 4.27
N ASP A 166 -7.68 24.21 3.49
CA ASP A 166 -6.28 24.04 3.09
C ASP A 166 -5.34 24.00 4.29
N ILE A 167 -5.50 24.94 5.23
CA ILE A 167 -4.68 24.95 6.45
C ILE A 167 -5.03 23.81 7.38
N LEU A 168 -6.32 23.47 7.53
CA LEU A 168 -6.70 22.31 8.32
C LEU A 168 -6.12 21.02 7.77
N THR A 169 -5.97 20.88 6.45
CA THR A 169 -5.28 19.73 5.84
C THR A 169 -3.83 19.66 6.31
N LEU A 170 -3.12 20.80 6.33
CA LEU A 170 -1.75 20.87 6.86
C LEU A 170 -1.68 20.58 8.36
N CYS A 171 -2.69 20.96 9.14
CA CYS A 171 -2.73 20.66 10.57
C CYS A 171 -3.05 19.18 10.84
N ILE A 172 -3.96 18.58 10.08
CA ILE A 172 -4.40 17.19 10.23
C ILE A 172 -3.31 16.21 9.80
N SER A 173 -2.52 16.56 8.77
CA SER A 173 -1.43 15.70 8.27
C SER A 173 -0.30 15.51 9.27
N GLN A 174 -0.22 16.37 10.30
CA GLN A 174 0.76 16.30 11.37
C GLN A 174 0.36 15.27 12.44
N ASP A 175 1.38 14.67 13.06
CA ASP A 175 1.23 13.81 14.22
C ASP A 175 1.41 14.60 15.52
N SER A 176 0.39 15.41 15.85
CA SER A 176 0.31 16.12 17.13
C SER A 176 -0.99 15.81 17.88
N GLU A 177 -1.02 16.03 19.19
CA GLU A 177 -2.23 15.87 20.02
C GLU A 177 -3.37 16.76 19.53
N ILE A 178 -3.06 17.98 19.09
CA ILE A 178 -4.05 18.93 18.54
C ILE A 178 -4.57 18.41 17.19
N SER A 179 -3.71 17.82 16.37
CA SER A 179 -4.09 17.21 15.09
C SER A 179 -5.02 16.00 15.29
N TYR A 180 -4.85 15.25 16.37
CA TYR A 180 -5.78 14.18 16.75
C TYR A 180 -7.14 14.75 17.18
N GLN A 181 -7.15 15.80 18.00
CA GLN A 181 -8.38 16.48 18.42
C GLN A 181 -9.16 17.07 17.22
N ILE A 182 -8.46 17.68 16.26
CA ILE A 182 -9.08 18.16 15.01
C ILE A 182 -9.75 17.01 14.26
N ARG A 183 -9.07 15.87 14.12
CA ARG A 183 -9.61 14.71 13.40
C ARG A 183 -10.79 14.06 14.11
N ASP A 184 -10.75 13.99 15.43
CA ASP A 184 -11.84 13.46 16.25
C ASP A 184 -13.09 14.33 16.13
N GLN A 185 -12.95 15.66 16.23
CA GLN A 185 -14.07 16.59 16.06
C GLN A 185 -14.67 16.58 14.65
N LEU A 186 -13.84 16.39 13.62
CA LEU A 186 -14.30 16.33 12.23
C LEU A 186 -14.76 14.91 11.81
N GLY A 187 -14.49 13.88 12.62
CA GLY A 187 -14.83 12.49 12.32
C GLY A 187 -14.02 11.85 11.19
N VAL A 188 -12.85 12.41 10.82
CA VAL A 188 -12.10 12.03 9.60
C VAL A 188 -10.92 11.09 9.90
N ASN A 189 -10.93 10.42 11.05
CA ASN A 189 -9.84 9.55 11.51
C ASN A 189 -9.50 8.41 10.55
N GLU A 190 -10.47 7.92 9.78
CA GLU A 190 -10.29 6.78 8.87
C GLU A 190 -10.05 7.19 7.41
N GLU A 191 -10.50 8.37 7.00
CA GLU A 191 -10.40 8.84 5.60
C GLU A 191 -9.14 9.66 5.30
N LEU A 192 -8.64 10.42 6.29
CA LEU A 192 -7.45 11.24 6.13
C LEU A 192 -6.25 10.64 6.85
N LEU A 193 -5.33 10.14 6.04
CA LEU A 193 -4.08 9.55 6.49
C LEU A 193 -3.08 10.62 6.89
N THR A 194 -2.30 10.31 7.92
CA THR A 194 -1.15 11.13 8.38
C THR A 194 0.02 11.02 7.42
N ASP A 195 0.95 11.98 7.48
CA ASP A 195 2.15 11.94 6.64
C ASP A 195 3.01 10.70 6.89
N ASN A 196 3.11 10.23 8.13
CA ASN A 196 3.79 8.98 8.45
C ASN A 196 3.11 7.77 7.80
N GLN A 197 1.78 7.69 7.86
CA GLN A 197 1.02 6.63 7.19
C GLN A 197 1.17 6.72 5.67
N LEU A 198 1.07 7.92 5.09
CA LEU A 198 1.28 8.15 3.66
C LEU A 198 2.69 7.76 3.22
N GLN A 199 3.72 8.02 4.03
CA GLN A 199 5.09 7.63 3.71
C GLN A 199 5.25 6.11 3.68
N VAL A 200 4.68 5.41 4.65
CA VAL A 200 4.68 3.94 4.66
C VAL A 200 3.94 3.36 3.44
N LEU A 201 2.79 3.94 3.10
CA LEU A 201 1.97 3.48 1.97
C LEU A 201 2.56 3.86 0.60
N SER A 202 3.24 5.00 0.49
CA SER A 202 3.89 5.44 -0.75
C SER A 202 4.99 4.48 -1.18
N ARG A 203 5.77 3.94 -0.23
CA ARG A 203 6.78 2.89 -0.52
C ARG A 203 6.15 1.66 -1.18
N GLN A 204 4.90 1.35 -0.85
CA GLN A 204 4.17 0.22 -1.42
C GLN A 204 3.56 0.57 -2.78
N LEU A 205 3.03 1.78 -2.94
CA LEU A 205 2.45 2.24 -4.20
C LEU A 205 3.50 2.44 -5.32
N TYR A 206 4.71 2.85 -4.96
CA TYR A 206 5.83 2.95 -5.90
C TYR A 206 6.70 1.68 -5.98
N GLY A 207 6.32 0.63 -5.26
CA GLY A 207 6.96 -0.68 -5.32
C GLY A 207 6.81 -1.36 -6.68
N PRO A 208 7.44 -2.55 -6.85
CA PRO A 208 7.21 -3.38 -8.03
C PRO A 208 5.74 -3.77 -8.14
N ASP A 209 5.21 -3.79 -9.36
CA ASP A 209 3.85 -4.19 -9.66
C ASP A 209 3.66 -5.71 -9.50
N LEU A 210 2.39 -6.14 -9.34
CA LEU A 210 2.03 -7.54 -9.14
C LEU A 210 2.54 -8.42 -10.28
N GLU A 211 2.44 -7.95 -11.53
CA GLU A 211 2.88 -8.73 -12.71
C GLU A 211 4.40 -8.98 -12.67
N THR A 212 5.21 -7.98 -12.32
CA THR A 212 6.66 -8.19 -12.25
C THR A 212 7.09 -8.96 -10.99
N ILE A 213 6.40 -8.81 -9.85
CA ILE A 213 6.61 -9.70 -8.70
C ILE A 213 6.26 -11.15 -9.04
N HIS A 214 5.11 -11.39 -9.68
CA HIS A 214 4.70 -12.74 -10.11
C HIS A 214 5.75 -13.36 -11.04
N THR A 215 6.21 -12.60 -12.04
CA THR A 215 7.25 -13.06 -12.97
C THR A 215 8.56 -13.37 -12.25
N ILE A 216 9.00 -12.51 -11.32
CA ILE A 216 10.22 -12.73 -10.54
C ILE A 216 10.08 -13.97 -9.64
N VAL A 217 8.94 -14.13 -8.98
CA VAL A 217 8.66 -15.29 -8.12
C VAL A 217 8.62 -16.57 -8.94
N GLN A 218 7.98 -16.57 -10.11
CA GLN A 218 7.96 -17.71 -11.02
C GLN A 218 9.38 -18.11 -11.45
N LEU A 219 10.19 -17.16 -11.93
CA LEU A 219 11.56 -17.41 -12.36
C LEU A 219 12.44 -17.94 -11.21
N LEU A 220 12.28 -17.40 -10.00
CA LEU A 220 13.01 -17.87 -8.82
C LEU A 220 12.56 -19.26 -8.37
N ASN A 221 11.26 -19.56 -8.47
CA ASN A 221 10.74 -20.89 -8.19
C ASN A 221 11.26 -21.93 -9.19
N GLU A 222 11.30 -21.60 -10.49
CA GLU A 222 11.91 -22.45 -11.51
C GLU A 222 13.39 -22.71 -11.22
N GLN A 223 14.14 -21.66 -10.84
CA GLN A 223 15.55 -21.79 -10.44
C GLN A 223 15.73 -22.68 -9.20
N ILE A 224 14.89 -22.52 -8.17
CA ILE A 224 14.92 -23.33 -6.96
C ILE A 224 14.57 -24.80 -7.26
N GLN A 225 13.59 -25.05 -8.13
CA GLN A 225 13.23 -26.40 -8.57
C GLN A 225 14.38 -27.06 -9.34
N GLU A 226 15.00 -26.35 -10.28
CA GLU A 226 16.18 -26.86 -10.99
C GLU A 226 17.32 -27.19 -10.02
N ILE A 227 17.55 -26.34 -9.02
CA ILE A 227 18.54 -26.58 -7.96
C ILE A 227 18.17 -27.83 -7.15
N SER A 228 16.90 -27.98 -6.76
CA SER A 228 16.40 -29.14 -6.02
C SER A 228 16.63 -30.45 -6.76
N ILE A 229 16.25 -30.50 -8.05
CA ILE A 229 16.46 -31.68 -8.91
C ILE A 229 17.96 -32.00 -9.04
N LYS A 230 18.81 -30.98 -9.20
CA LYS A 230 20.26 -31.16 -9.28
C LYS A 230 20.86 -31.66 -7.97
N ILE A 231 20.34 -31.25 -6.82
CA ILE A 231 20.78 -31.77 -5.50
C ILE A 231 20.40 -33.23 -5.35
N GLU A 232 19.16 -33.60 -5.71
CA GLU A 232 18.70 -34.99 -5.72
C GLU A 232 19.60 -35.84 -6.62
N PHE A 233 19.97 -35.36 -7.80
CA PHE A 233 20.86 -36.08 -8.72
C PHE A 233 22.33 -36.11 -8.24
N ALA A 234 22.82 -35.03 -7.64
CA ALA A 234 24.18 -34.93 -7.11
C ALA A 234 24.43 -35.89 -5.92
N GLN A 235 23.39 -36.34 -5.22
CA GLN A 235 23.51 -37.44 -4.24
C GLN A 235 24.02 -38.73 -4.87
N TYR A 236 23.78 -38.93 -6.17
CA TYR A 236 24.17 -40.13 -6.92
C TYR A 236 25.43 -39.94 -7.77
N THR A 237 25.90 -38.70 -7.95
CA THR A 237 26.99 -38.36 -8.88
C THR A 237 28.12 -37.60 -8.18
N ASN A 238 29.33 -38.15 -8.18
CA ASN A 238 30.46 -37.65 -7.36
C ASN A 238 31.30 -36.54 -8.04
N ASN A 239 30.75 -35.88 -9.06
CA ASN A 239 31.50 -34.94 -9.92
C ASN A 239 31.83 -33.62 -9.20
N ALA A 240 33.10 -33.22 -9.21
CA ALA A 240 33.53 -31.97 -8.57
C ALA A 240 33.07 -30.71 -9.33
N GLU A 241 32.98 -30.79 -10.65
CA GLU A 241 32.54 -29.67 -11.50
C GLU A 241 31.05 -29.34 -11.31
N GLU A 242 30.20 -30.35 -11.19
CA GLU A 242 28.76 -30.17 -10.93
C GLU A 242 28.49 -29.52 -9.57
N ARG A 243 29.32 -29.80 -8.55
CA ARG A 243 29.22 -29.15 -7.24
C ARG A 243 29.58 -27.66 -7.28
N GLU A 244 30.61 -27.29 -8.03
CA GLU A 244 30.99 -25.87 -8.18
C GLU A 244 29.90 -25.10 -8.95
N GLN A 245 29.33 -25.71 -9.99
CA GLN A 245 28.20 -25.12 -10.72
C GLN A 245 26.96 -24.94 -9.84
N LEU A 246 26.63 -25.94 -9.01
CA LEU A 246 25.53 -25.86 -8.05
C LEU A 246 25.76 -24.75 -7.01
N TYR A 247 26.98 -24.65 -6.48
CA TYR A 247 27.35 -23.60 -5.53
C TYR A 247 27.16 -22.21 -6.15
N MET A 248 27.66 -21.98 -7.36
CA MET A 248 27.51 -20.68 -8.04
C MET A 248 26.04 -20.31 -8.23
N ARG A 249 25.21 -21.27 -8.66
CA ARG A 249 23.78 -21.03 -8.90
C ARG A 249 22.99 -20.78 -7.61
N LEU A 250 23.37 -21.42 -6.51
CA LEU A 250 22.82 -21.13 -5.18
C LEU A 250 23.17 -19.72 -4.72
N ILE A 251 24.42 -19.28 -4.90
CA ILE A 251 24.85 -17.93 -4.51
C ILE A 251 24.16 -16.87 -5.36
N GLU A 252 23.99 -17.11 -6.66
CA GLU A 252 23.18 -16.24 -7.53
C GLU A 252 21.74 -16.12 -7.03
N THR A 253 21.11 -17.25 -6.70
CA THR A 253 19.76 -17.27 -6.13
C THR A 253 19.69 -16.52 -4.79
N CYS A 254 20.69 -16.67 -3.92
CA CYS A 254 20.78 -15.93 -2.65
C CYS A 254 20.86 -14.41 -2.87
N ASN A 255 21.68 -13.97 -3.83
CA ASN A 255 21.82 -12.55 -4.14
C ASN A 255 20.52 -11.96 -4.70
N LEU A 256 19.78 -12.74 -5.50
CA LEU A 256 18.45 -12.33 -5.99
C LEU A 256 17.44 -12.23 -4.83
N LEU A 257 17.46 -13.16 -3.88
CA LEU A 257 16.63 -13.12 -2.67
C LEU A 257 16.95 -11.89 -1.79
N ASP A 258 18.23 -11.54 -1.64
CA ASP A 258 18.65 -10.32 -0.93
C ASP A 258 18.09 -9.04 -1.61
N ILE A 259 18.10 -8.98 -2.95
CA ILE A 259 17.58 -7.83 -3.72
C ILE A 259 16.09 -7.60 -3.49
N ILE A 260 15.30 -8.68 -3.34
CA ILE A 260 13.85 -8.60 -3.08
C ILE A 260 13.50 -8.54 -1.59
N ASN A 261 14.48 -8.26 -0.72
CA ASN A 261 14.36 -8.16 0.73
C ASN A 261 13.97 -9.46 1.46
N LEU A 262 14.25 -10.63 0.89
CA LEU A 262 14.07 -11.94 1.54
C LEU A 262 15.36 -12.40 2.22
N ASN A 263 15.87 -11.56 3.13
CA ASN A 263 17.18 -11.71 3.76
C ASN A 263 17.31 -13.01 4.57
N ASP A 264 16.24 -13.42 5.28
CA ASP A 264 16.27 -14.64 6.11
C ASP A 264 16.43 -15.90 5.25
N ALA A 265 15.73 -15.96 4.11
CA ALA A 265 15.84 -17.07 3.16
C ALA A 265 17.21 -17.09 2.48
N ALA A 266 17.72 -15.91 2.09
CA ALA A 266 19.06 -15.76 1.52
C ALA A 266 20.15 -16.22 2.50
N GLN A 267 20.06 -15.86 3.79
CA GLN A 267 21.03 -16.29 4.79
C GLN A 267 21.03 -17.80 5.01
N GLN A 268 19.86 -18.43 5.12
CA GLN A 268 19.78 -19.89 5.25
C GLN A 268 20.37 -20.60 4.04
N LEU A 269 19.99 -20.21 2.81
CA LEU A 269 20.56 -20.82 1.60
C LEU A 269 22.07 -20.57 1.48
N ARG A 270 22.55 -19.40 1.87
CA ARG A 270 23.99 -19.06 1.83
C ARG A 270 24.79 -19.93 2.80
N SER A 271 24.27 -20.22 3.99
CA SER A 271 24.90 -21.18 4.91
C SER A 271 25.00 -22.58 4.30
N GLN A 272 23.93 -23.07 3.66
CA GLN A 272 23.93 -24.38 3.01
C GLN A 272 24.86 -24.44 1.79
N ALA A 273 24.94 -23.36 1.01
CA ALA A 273 25.89 -23.25 -0.09
C ALA A 273 27.35 -23.33 0.41
N GLN A 274 27.67 -22.68 1.53
CA GLN A 274 29.01 -22.78 2.14
C GLN A 274 29.32 -24.21 2.63
N HIS A 275 28.32 -24.94 3.13
CA HIS A 275 28.49 -26.35 3.49
C HIS A 275 28.80 -27.24 2.28
N ILE A 276 28.19 -26.98 1.12
CA ILE A 276 28.52 -27.67 -0.14
C ILE A 276 29.96 -27.40 -0.57
N LYS A 277 30.40 -26.14 -0.49
CA LYS A 277 31.76 -25.73 -0.88
C LYS A 277 32.84 -26.37 0.01
N ASN A 278 32.57 -26.48 1.31
CA ASN A 278 33.55 -26.96 2.30
C ASN A 278 33.63 -28.49 2.40
N ASN A 279 32.69 -29.21 1.79
CA ASN A 279 32.72 -30.64 1.50
C ASN A 279 33.02 -31.59 2.69
N LYS A 280 31.95 -31.99 3.41
CA LYS A 280 31.83 -33.35 3.97
C LYS A 280 30.41 -33.86 3.71
N ASN A 281 30.26 -34.61 2.63
CA ASN A 281 29.14 -35.50 2.32
C ASN A 281 27.78 -34.85 2.04
N LEU A 282 27.50 -34.57 0.77
CA LEU A 282 26.13 -34.72 0.24
C LEU A 282 25.62 -36.18 0.34
N ASN A 283 26.47 -37.12 0.79
CA ASN A 283 26.15 -38.54 0.94
C ASN A 283 25.32 -38.88 2.19
N SER A 284 25.19 -37.95 3.15
CA SER A 284 24.30 -38.14 4.29
C SER A 284 22.94 -37.56 3.96
N THR A 285 21.91 -38.41 3.95
CA THR A 285 20.51 -38.05 3.76
C THR A 285 20.09 -36.85 4.60
N GLU A 286 20.59 -36.73 5.84
CA GLU A 286 20.29 -35.60 6.75
C GLU A 286 20.71 -34.22 6.20
N HIS A 287 21.83 -34.11 5.50
CA HIS A 287 22.28 -32.82 4.94
C HIS A 287 21.52 -32.46 3.67
N ALA A 288 21.17 -33.45 2.86
CA ALA A 288 20.27 -33.24 1.73
C ALA A 288 18.88 -32.80 2.21
N ASP A 289 18.35 -33.44 3.24
CA ASP A 289 17.05 -33.08 3.85
C ASP A 289 17.09 -31.66 4.43
N GLN A 290 18.16 -31.27 5.14
CA GLN A 290 18.33 -29.91 5.64
C GLN A 290 18.38 -28.87 4.51
N MET A 291 19.05 -29.21 3.40
CA MET A 291 19.14 -28.31 2.25
C MET A 291 17.79 -28.18 1.53
N VAL A 292 17.08 -29.28 1.32
CA VAL A 292 15.72 -29.29 0.78
C VAL A 292 14.79 -28.47 1.69
N ASN A 293 14.92 -28.59 3.01
CA ASN A 293 14.17 -27.76 3.96
C ASN A 293 14.48 -26.25 3.81
N SER A 294 15.74 -25.87 3.58
CA SER A 294 16.10 -24.47 3.30
C SER A 294 15.55 -23.98 1.96
N LEU A 295 15.51 -24.83 0.93
CA LEU A 295 14.87 -24.50 -0.36
C LEU A 295 13.36 -24.35 -0.20
N ILE A 296 12.71 -25.24 0.55
CA ILE A 296 11.28 -25.15 0.91
C ILE A 296 11.00 -23.84 1.66
N PHE A 297 11.85 -23.46 2.61
CA PHE A 297 11.72 -22.20 3.32
C PHE A 297 11.83 -20.99 2.38
N ALA A 298 12.76 -21.03 1.42
CA ALA A 298 12.90 -19.97 0.42
C ALA A 298 11.67 -19.90 -0.52
N THR A 299 11.18 -21.03 -1.01
CA THR A 299 9.93 -21.10 -1.81
C THR A 299 8.74 -20.55 -1.04
N ASN A 300 8.58 -20.93 0.23
CA ASN A 300 7.51 -20.41 1.09
C ASN A 300 7.64 -18.90 1.30
N SER A 301 8.85 -18.39 1.48
CA SER A 301 9.11 -16.95 1.63
C SER A 301 8.77 -16.16 0.35
N LEU A 302 9.08 -16.72 -0.82
CA LEU A 302 8.71 -16.16 -2.13
C LEU A 302 7.19 -16.13 -2.32
N GLN A 303 6.48 -17.17 -1.89
CA GLN A 303 5.02 -17.19 -1.98
C GLN A 303 4.34 -16.24 -0.99
N ILE A 304 4.88 -16.12 0.24
CA ILE A 304 4.43 -15.09 1.18
C ILE A 304 4.63 -13.69 0.58
N LEU A 305 5.77 -13.47 -0.09
CA LEU A 305 6.03 -12.23 -0.81
C LEU A 305 4.98 -12.00 -1.89
N GLU A 306 4.78 -12.95 -2.81
CA GLU A 306 3.76 -12.88 -3.88
C GLU A 306 2.37 -12.56 -3.32
N ARG A 307 1.97 -13.29 -2.26
CA ARG A 307 0.70 -13.11 -1.56
C ARG A 307 0.57 -11.73 -0.91
N ASN A 308 1.66 -11.10 -0.48
CA ASN A 308 1.61 -9.73 0.03
C ASN A 308 1.23 -8.72 -1.07
N TYR A 309 1.59 -9.02 -2.32
CA TYR A 309 1.20 -8.22 -3.49
C TYR A 309 -0.13 -8.67 -4.10
N THR A 310 -0.63 -9.87 -3.81
CA THR A 310 -1.97 -10.31 -4.24
C THR A 310 -3.09 -9.52 -3.53
N PRO A 311 -4.20 -9.18 -4.21
CA PRO A 311 -5.38 -8.57 -3.60
C PRO A 311 -5.96 -9.35 -2.42
N SER A 312 -6.37 -8.65 -1.36
CA SER A 312 -6.89 -9.29 -0.14
C SER A 312 -8.16 -10.12 -0.36
N LYS A 313 -8.98 -9.74 -1.34
CA LYS A 313 -10.17 -10.50 -1.75
C LYS A 313 -9.88 -11.87 -2.36
N LEU A 314 -8.64 -12.10 -2.82
CA LEU A 314 -8.19 -13.38 -3.36
C LEU A 314 -7.43 -14.21 -2.31
N LYS A 315 -7.23 -13.69 -1.09
CA LYS A 315 -6.47 -14.37 -0.03
C LYS A 315 -7.39 -15.26 0.82
N LEU A 316 -7.41 -16.56 0.53
CA LEU A 316 -7.99 -17.58 1.42
C LEU A 316 -7.15 -17.69 2.71
N LYS A 317 -7.77 -17.73 3.89
CA LYS A 317 -7.05 -17.74 5.18
C LYS A 317 -6.37 -19.09 5.40
N PHE A 318 -5.11 -19.08 5.86
CA PHE A 318 -4.39 -20.32 6.18
C PHE A 318 -3.66 -20.24 7.52
N ASN A 319 -3.67 -21.36 8.25
CA ASN A 319 -3.20 -21.44 9.64
C ASN A 319 -1.90 -22.25 9.82
N ASN A 320 -1.33 -22.82 8.75
CA ASN A 320 -0.15 -23.69 8.83
C ASN A 320 0.98 -23.29 7.88
N ILE A 321 2.13 -22.95 8.47
CA ILE A 321 3.35 -22.46 7.80
C ILE A 321 4.24 -23.62 7.30
N HIS A 322 3.96 -24.86 7.73
CA HIS A 322 4.79 -26.05 7.46
C HIS A 322 4.43 -26.84 6.20
N ILE A 323 3.29 -26.54 5.55
CA ILE A 323 2.94 -27.11 4.24
C ILE A 323 3.43 -26.11 3.20
N THR A 324 4.10 -26.57 2.14
CA THR A 324 4.47 -25.70 1.03
C THR A 324 3.20 -25.08 0.47
N LEU A 325 3.10 -23.75 0.52
CA LEU A 325 1.92 -23.02 0.05
C LEU A 325 1.61 -23.38 -1.41
N HIS A 326 2.66 -23.69 -2.19
CA HIS A 326 2.59 -24.22 -3.55
C HIS A 326 1.72 -25.45 -3.69
N LYS A 327 1.85 -26.44 -2.79
CA LYS A 327 1.04 -27.66 -2.90
C LYS A 327 -0.43 -27.41 -2.58
N VAL A 328 -0.72 -26.39 -1.78
CA VAL A 328 -2.09 -26.00 -1.45
C VAL A 328 -2.70 -25.20 -2.60
N GLU A 329 -1.99 -24.22 -3.15
CA GLU A 329 -2.43 -23.45 -4.31
C GLU A 329 -2.59 -24.33 -5.55
N GLU A 330 -1.66 -25.25 -5.79
CA GLU A 330 -1.75 -26.25 -6.86
C GLU A 330 -2.95 -27.19 -6.64
N ALA A 331 -3.15 -27.70 -5.42
CA ALA A 331 -4.33 -28.50 -5.09
C ALA A 331 -5.63 -27.71 -5.28
N GLN A 332 -5.64 -26.40 -4.98
CA GLN A 332 -6.78 -25.52 -5.18
C GLN A 332 -7.06 -25.27 -6.66
N GLN A 333 -6.03 -25.01 -7.48
CA GLN A 333 -6.18 -24.85 -8.93
C GLN A 333 -6.70 -26.13 -9.57
N VAL A 334 -6.15 -27.29 -9.17
CA VAL A 334 -6.62 -28.61 -9.62
C VAL A 334 -8.09 -28.81 -9.22
N LEU A 335 -8.45 -28.48 -7.97
CA LEU A 335 -9.83 -28.59 -7.49
C LEU A 335 -10.79 -27.65 -8.25
N GLU A 336 -10.38 -26.41 -8.54
CA GLU A 336 -11.17 -25.47 -9.34
C GLU A 336 -11.40 -26.02 -10.75
N GLN A 337 -10.35 -26.54 -11.38
CA GLN A 337 -10.42 -27.09 -12.73
C GLN A 337 -11.28 -28.36 -12.79
N GLU A 338 -11.17 -29.23 -11.78
CA GLU A 338 -11.99 -30.44 -11.64
C GLU A 338 -13.47 -30.10 -11.37
N ALA A 339 -13.74 -29.09 -10.54
CA ALA A 339 -15.10 -28.60 -10.29
C ALA A 339 -15.73 -27.99 -11.56
N ARG A 340 -14.97 -27.22 -12.35
CA ARG A 340 -15.43 -26.68 -13.63
C ARG A 340 -15.71 -27.79 -14.64
N ASN A 341 -14.84 -28.78 -14.74
CA ASN A 341 -15.04 -29.93 -15.62
C ASN A 341 -16.30 -30.71 -15.22
N SER A 342 -16.47 -30.95 -13.92
CA SER A 342 -17.66 -31.64 -13.38
C SER A 342 -18.94 -30.86 -13.68
N LEU A 343 -18.95 -29.52 -13.51
CA LEU A 343 -20.08 -28.67 -13.88
C LEU A 343 -20.40 -28.74 -15.38
N ASN A 344 -19.38 -28.76 -16.24
CA ASN A 344 -19.58 -28.90 -17.68
C ASN A 344 -20.20 -30.25 -18.04
N THR A 345 -19.72 -31.34 -17.44
CA THR A 345 -20.29 -32.69 -17.63
C THR A 345 -21.75 -32.74 -17.15
N LEU A 346 -22.06 -32.08 -16.03
CA LEU A 346 -23.40 -31.99 -15.48
C LEU A 346 -24.34 -31.22 -16.42
N MET A 347 -23.85 -30.13 -17.03
CA MET A 347 -24.57 -29.37 -18.06
C MET A 347 -24.79 -30.20 -19.35
N GLU A 348 -23.81 -31.01 -19.76
CA GLU A 348 -23.95 -31.96 -20.86
C GLU A 348 -24.99 -33.05 -20.55
N HIS A 349 -25.01 -33.60 -19.34
CA HIS A 349 -26.02 -34.57 -18.93
C HIS A 349 -27.43 -33.97 -18.90
N ILE A 350 -27.60 -32.75 -18.39
CA ILE A 350 -28.91 -32.06 -18.41
C ILE A 350 -29.36 -31.80 -19.85
N THR A 351 -28.47 -31.34 -20.73
CA THR A 351 -28.82 -31.09 -22.14
C THR A 351 -29.14 -32.39 -22.88
N GLN A 352 -28.41 -33.48 -22.66
CA GLN A 352 -28.75 -34.80 -23.20
C GLN A 352 -30.08 -35.33 -22.66
N PHE A 353 -30.39 -35.11 -21.38
CA PHE A 353 -31.68 -35.45 -20.82
C PHE A 353 -32.83 -34.69 -21.53
N THR A 354 -32.67 -33.39 -21.79
CA THR A 354 -33.70 -32.63 -22.52
C THR A 354 -33.96 -33.16 -23.94
N GLN A 355 -32.97 -33.80 -24.56
CA GLN A 355 -33.06 -34.34 -25.91
C GLN A 355 -33.63 -35.77 -25.92
N ASN A 356 -33.15 -36.64 -25.02
CA ASN A 356 -33.43 -38.08 -25.05
C ASN A 356 -34.47 -38.53 -24.02
N HIS A 357 -34.83 -37.70 -23.03
CA HIS A 357 -35.76 -38.00 -21.93
C HIS A 357 -35.41 -39.25 -21.10
N ASP A 358 -34.15 -39.68 -21.12
CA ASP A 358 -33.68 -40.85 -20.37
C ASP A 358 -33.49 -40.53 -18.88
N SER A 359 -34.42 -41.00 -18.05
CA SER A 359 -34.39 -40.82 -16.59
C SER A 359 -33.15 -41.37 -15.87
N ALA A 360 -32.39 -42.26 -16.50
CA ALA A 360 -31.13 -42.78 -15.96
C ALA A 360 -30.05 -41.69 -15.84
N LEU A 361 -30.07 -40.67 -16.70
CA LEU A 361 -29.10 -39.57 -16.68
C LEU A 361 -29.30 -38.59 -15.51
N LEU A 362 -30.47 -38.61 -14.86
CA LEU A 362 -30.79 -37.76 -13.70
C LEU A 362 -30.33 -38.37 -12.37
N GLN A 363 -30.04 -39.67 -12.33
CA GLN A 363 -29.83 -40.38 -11.07
C GLN A 363 -28.49 -39.99 -10.40
N ASP A 364 -27.48 -39.64 -11.19
CA ASP A 364 -26.13 -39.29 -10.70
C ASP A 364 -25.95 -37.79 -10.44
N ILE A 365 -26.88 -36.95 -10.93
CA ILE A 365 -26.80 -35.48 -10.82
C ILE A 365 -26.80 -34.99 -9.37
N PRO A 366 -27.66 -35.48 -8.45
CA PRO A 366 -27.64 -35.05 -7.05
C PRO A 366 -26.31 -35.35 -6.35
N GLN A 367 -25.68 -36.47 -6.68
CA GLN A 367 -24.38 -36.83 -6.12
C GLN A 367 -23.27 -35.91 -6.64
N GLN A 368 -23.24 -35.65 -7.95
CA GLN A 368 -22.28 -34.71 -8.54
C GLN A 368 -22.45 -33.28 -8.00
N LEU A 369 -23.68 -32.81 -7.82
CA LEU A 369 -23.95 -31.51 -7.19
C LEU A 369 -23.43 -31.43 -5.74
N ARG A 370 -23.55 -32.52 -4.97
CA ARG A 370 -22.99 -32.61 -3.61
C ARG A 370 -21.46 -32.61 -3.62
N GLU A 371 -20.83 -33.32 -4.55
CA GLU A 371 -19.37 -33.32 -4.71
C GLU A 371 -18.84 -31.92 -5.08
N ILE A 372 -19.47 -31.23 -6.04
CA ILE A 372 -19.13 -29.85 -6.40
C ILE A 372 -19.39 -28.89 -5.23
N SER A 373 -20.46 -29.10 -4.45
CA SER A 373 -20.72 -28.30 -3.26
C SER A 373 -19.61 -28.44 -2.23
N GLY A 374 -19.10 -29.67 -2.00
CA GLY A 374 -17.97 -29.92 -1.12
C GLY A 374 -16.69 -29.22 -1.57
N ALA A 375 -16.42 -29.21 -2.89
CA ALA A 375 -15.32 -28.46 -3.47
C ALA A 375 -15.47 -26.94 -3.26
N LEU A 376 -16.67 -26.39 -3.42
CA LEU A 376 -16.96 -24.96 -3.18
C LEU A 376 -16.80 -24.55 -1.71
N LEU A 377 -17.12 -25.45 -0.78
CA LEU A 377 -16.88 -25.23 0.65
C LEU A 377 -15.38 -25.11 0.95
N PHE A 378 -14.55 -25.92 0.28
CA PHE A 378 -13.09 -25.86 0.39
C PHE A 378 -12.50 -24.58 -0.21
N LEU A 379 -13.16 -24.00 -1.22
CA LEU A 379 -12.83 -22.70 -1.82
C LEU A 379 -13.41 -21.50 -1.04
N GLU A 380 -13.91 -21.71 0.18
CA GLU A 380 -14.58 -20.71 1.05
C GLU A 380 -15.84 -20.05 0.43
N SER A 381 -16.41 -20.60 -0.65
CA SER A 381 -17.63 -20.13 -1.29
C SER A 381 -18.88 -20.72 -0.61
N THR A 382 -19.22 -20.17 0.55
CA THR A 382 -20.36 -20.62 1.38
C THR A 382 -21.71 -20.45 0.70
N SER A 383 -21.88 -19.41 -0.12
CA SER A 383 -23.11 -19.18 -0.90
C SER A 383 -23.30 -20.24 -1.99
N GLY A 384 -22.23 -20.57 -2.72
CA GLY A 384 -22.26 -21.60 -3.76
C GLY A 384 -22.52 -22.99 -3.19
N TYR A 385 -21.93 -23.31 -2.04
CA TYR A 385 -22.20 -24.54 -1.30
C TYR A 385 -23.70 -24.71 -1.01
N HIS A 386 -24.33 -23.72 -0.37
CA HIS A 386 -25.75 -23.79 -0.02
C HIS A 386 -26.66 -23.90 -1.24
N MET A 387 -26.34 -23.19 -2.34
CA MET A 387 -27.15 -23.22 -3.56
C MET A 387 -27.13 -24.59 -4.24
N LEU A 388 -25.95 -25.20 -4.38
CA LEU A 388 -25.84 -26.53 -5.00
C LEU A 388 -26.39 -27.63 -4.09
N GLN A 389 -26.24 -27.50 -2.78
CA GLN A 389 -26.83 -28.44 -1.83
C GLN A 389 -28.36 -28.40 -1.87
N GLN A 390 -28.96 -27.21 -1.95
CA GLN A 390 -30.41 -27.06 -2.15
C GLN A 390 -30.86 -27.63 -3.50
N ALA A 391 -30.10 -27.41 -4.58
CA ALA A 391 -30.41 -27.99 -5.89
C ALA A 391 -30.35 -29.52 -5.86
N ALA A 392 -29.39 -30.09 -5.14
CA ALA A 392 -29.25 -31.55 -4.99
C ALA A 392 -30.37 -32.18 -4.15
N ASP A 393 -30.98 -31.45 -3.23
CA ASP A 393 -32.06 -31.97 -2.38
C ASP A 393 -33.46 -31.86 -3.04
N VAL A 394 -33.59 -31.07 -4.11
CA VAL A 394 -34.83 -30.87 -4.88
C VAL A 394 -34.95 -31.85 -6.06
N LEU A 395 -33.82 -32.34 -6.57
CA LEU A 395 -33.72 -33.37 -7.62
C LEU A 395 -33.78 -34.77 -7.01
#